data_AF-A0A8J3M013-F1
#
_entry.id   AF-A0A8J3M013-F1
#
_cell.length_a   1.000
_cell.length_b   1.000
_cell.length_c   1.000
_cell.angle_alpha   90.00
_cell.angle_beta   90.00
_cell.angle_gamma   90.00
#
_symmetry.space_group_name_H-M   'P 1'
#
loop_
_entity.id
_entity.type
_entity.pdbx_description
1 polymer ?
#
loop_
_entity_poly.entity_id
_entity_poly.type
_entity_poly.pdbx_seq_one_letter_code
_entity_poly.pdbx_strand_id
1 'polypeptide(L)'
;MTEVIVTASMWALVIALIATIRARVDQSVLYASCAVAMSLTFNIDPLYLSVDGWFSGRNWLDLLANLLLVTGVYFLSRTVLRAVNGPTYSSVPLRIGLAAVLAAITVLFVFIEAPSSSTTFMADYGAQLPAALYSIVQFSYVGLVMMTTAVACIRYRGSMTTPGFRIGLAIIAAGCFSTIALALVILALDLLHVVGSPLMDAVGSLYSPVYVLSVALLCIGFATAPLSRFVRRIVTRRRISVSLKLLGAILSRRTGEAPTALVLESREAQLHRLVVSLRDAITAQPDEPLAPHDATELERAERLLLRPKSANALPSA
;
A
#
# COMPACT_ATOMS: atom_id res chain seq x y z
N MET A 1 6.57 14.31 -18.23
CA MET A 1 5.96 14.89 -17.00
C MET A 1 5.09 13.88 -16.26
N THR A 2 4.26 13.09 -16.95
CA THR A 2 3.43 12.03 -16.39
C THR A 2 4.21 11.00 -15.57
N GLU A 3 5.32 10.47 -16.10
CA GLU A 3 6.18 9.50 -15.40
C GLU A 3 6.74 10.01 -14.09
N VAL A 4 7.16 11.29 -14.03
CA VAL A 4 7.68 11.91 -12.82
C VAL A 4 6.58 11.99 -11.75
N ILE A 5 5.37 12.37 -12.13
CA ILE A 5 4.22 12.43 -11.21
C ILE A 5 3.87 11.04 -10.69
N VAL A 6 3.80 10.04 -11.58
CA VAL A 6 3.49 8.65 -11.24
C VAL A 6 4.56 8.08 -10.30
N THR A 7 5.84 8.27 -10.62
CA THR A 7 6.98 7.85 -9.80
C THR A 7 6.96 8.52 -8.43
N ALA A 8 6.76 9.84 -8.38
CA ALA A 8 6.66 10.59 -7.13
C ALA A 8 5.49 10.09 -6.26
N SER A 9 4.34 9.77 -6.87
CA SER A 9 3.19 9.22 -6.15
C SER A 9 3.50 7.85 -5.51
N MET A 10 4.26 7.01 -6.22
CA MET A 10 4.64 5.69 -5.73
C MET A 10 5.67 5.79 -4.60
N TRP A 11 6.63 6.71 -4.70
CA TRP A 11 7.57 7.00 -3.61
C TRP A 11 6.88 7.61 -2.38
N ALA A 12 5.87 8.47 -2.58
CA ALA A 12 5.07 8.99 -1.48
C ALA A 12 4.32 7.85 -0.74
N LEU A 13 3.79 6.86 -1.47
CA LEU A 13 3.22 5.66 -0.88
C LEU A 13 4.28 4.88 -0.06
N VAL A 14 5.47 4.67 -0.61
CA VAL A 14 6.57 3.99 0.09
C VAL A 14 6.90 4.70 1.41
N ILE A 15 7.06 6.02 1.39
CA ILE A 15 7.34 6.82 2.60
C ILE A 15 6.21 6.68 3.62
N ALA A 16 4.95 6.74 3.18
CA ALA A 16 3.80 6.54 4.06
C ALA A 16 3.77 5.14 4.69
N LEU A 17 4.16 4.11 3.93
CA LEU A 17 4.28 2.74 4.45
C LEU A 17 5.41 2.61 5.47
N ILE A 18 6.58 3.19 5.20
CA ILE A 18 7.71 3.20 6.14
C ILE A 18 7.32 3.88 7.45
N ALA A 19 6.66 5.04 7.38
CA ALA A 19 6.23 5.80 8.56
C ALA A 19 5.19 5.06 9.43
N THR A 20 4.50 4.07 8.88
CA THR A 20 3.40 3.36 9.56
C THR A 20 3.75 1.93 9.99
N ILE A 21 4.84 1.38 9.43
CA ILE A 21 5.34 0.05 9.74
C ILE A 21 5.82 -0.06 11.19
N ARG A 22 5.50 -1.20 11.81
CA ARG A 22 6.10 -1.66 13.07
C ARG A 22 6.95 -2.87 12.73
N ALA A 23 8.10 -3.04 13.40
CA ALA A 23 9.11 -4.08 13.15
C ALA A 23 8.64 -5.55 13.21
N ARG A 24 7.33 -5.84 13.33
CA ARG A 24 6.77 -7.21 13.45
C ARG A 24 5.55 -7.49 12.55
N VAL A 25 5.25 -6.65 11.55
CA VAL A 25 4.12 -6.86 10.62
C VAL A 25 4.66 -7.08 9.21
N ASP A 26 4.04 -8.02 8.46
CA ASP A 26 4.39 -8.39 7.09
C ASP A 26 4.89 -7.20 6.25
N GLN A 27 6.20 -7.17 5.98
CA GLN A 27 6.87 -6.13 5.19
C GLN A 27 6.68 -6.31 3.68
N SER A 28 5.88 -7.29 3.26
CA SER A 28 5.68 -7.63 1.84
C SER A 28 5.12 -6.47 1.03
N VAL A 29 4.20 -5.67 1.58
CA VAL A 29 3.67 -4.47 0.90
C VAL A 29 4.78 -3.46 0.64
N LEU A 30 5.65 -3.22 1.61
CA LEU A 30 6.73 -2.26 1.47
C LEU A 30 7.70 -2.70 0.39
N TYR A 31 8.16 -3.95 0.43
CA TYR A 31 9.06 -4.48 -0.60
C TYR A 31 8.44 -4.45 -1.99
N ALA A 32 7.15 -4.77 -2.10
CA ALA A 32 6.42 -4.70 -3.35
C ALA A 32 6.35 -3.26 -3.87
N SER A 33 5.98 -2.31 -3.00
CA SER A 33 5.90 -0.90 -3.37
C SER A 33 7.27 -0.32 -3.74
N CYS A 34 8.33 -0.70 -3.04
CA CYS A 34 9.70 -0.32 -3.39
C CYS A 34 10.11 -0.89 -4.76
N ALA A 35 9.80 -2.15 -5.05
CA ALA A 35 10.11 -2.77 -6.34
C ALA A 35 9.41 -2.03 -7.50
N VAL A 36 8.10 -1.73 -7.34
CA VAL A 36 7.37 -0.94 -8.34
C VAL A 36 7.92 0.49 -8.43
N ALA A 37 8.22 1.15 -7.31
CA ALA A 37 8.77 2.51 -7.32
C ALA A 37 10.13 2.58 -8.05
N MET A 38 11.01 1.60 -7.82
CA MET A 38 12.29 1.48 -8.52
C MET A 38 12.10 1.22 -10.01
N SER A 39 11.19 0.31 -10.38
CA SER A 39 10.82 0.07 -11.78
C SER A 39 10.36 1.35 -12.50
N LEU A 40 9.49 2.13 -11.85
CA LEU A 40 9.00 3.41 -12.38
C LEU A 40 10.10 4.47 -12.48
N THR A 41 11.05 4.46 -11.53
CA THR A 41 12.19 5.38 -11.52
C THR A 41 13.14 5.10 -12.68
N PHE A 42 13.34 3.82 -13.02
CA PHE A 42 14.13 3.42 -14.18
C PHE A 42 13.48 3.77 -15.52
N ASN A 43 12.16 3.97 -15.55
CA ASN A 43 11.44 4.44 -16.73
C ASN A 43 11.49 5.96 -16.96
N ILE A 44 12.19 6.74 -16.11
CA ILE A 44 12.35 8.18 -16.34
C ILE A 44 13.40 8.39 -17.43
N ASP A 45 12.99 8.90 -18.60
CA ASP A 45 13.83 9.09 -19.79
C ASP A 45 15.30 9.52 -19.53
N PRO A 46 15.59 10.65 -18.84
CA PRO A 46 16.97 11.04 -18.54
C PRO A 46 17.77 10.02 -17.72
N LEU A 47 17.13 9.39 -16.73
CA LEU A 47 17.77 8.39 -15.87
C LEU A 47 17.96 7.09 -16.64
N TYR A 48 16.99 6.71 -17.44
CA TYR A 48 17.02 5.54 -18.28
C TYR A 48 18.23 5.57 -19.22
N LEU A 49 18.35 6.62 -20.04
CA LEU A 49 19.42 6.76 -21.02
C LEU A 49 20.81 6.84 -20.37
N SER A 50 20.90 7.49 -19.21
CA SER A 50 22.17 7.65 -18.49
C SER A 50 22.67 6.33 -17.92
N VAL A 51 21.78 5.54 -17.31
CA VAL A 51 22.14 4.29 -16.64
C VAL A 51 22.28 3.15 -17.65
N ASP A 52 21.39 3.05 -18.64
CA ASP A 52 21.48 2.00 -19.68
C ASP A 52 22.74 2.16 -20.56
N GLY A 53 23.20 3.41 -20.75
CA GLY A 53 24.48 3.70 -21.41
C GLY A 53 25.70 3.07 -20.72
N TRP A 54 25.63 2.81 -19.41
CA TRP A 54 26.69 2.08 -18.70
C TRP A 54 26.64 0.57 -18.95
N PHE A 55 25.49 0.03 -19.36
CA PHE A 55 25.25 -1.40 -19.62
C PHE A 55 25.30 -1.76 -21.11
N SER A 56 26.16 -1.10 -21.89
CA SER A 56 26.31 -1.27 -23.35
C SER A 56 25.15 -0.76 -24.23
N GLY A 57 24.15 -0.09 -23.65
CA GLY A 57 23.07 0.55 -24.40
C GLY A 57 22.12 -0.41 -25.12
N ARG A 58 21.85 -1.58 -24.54
CA ARG A 58 21.00 -2.64 -25.11
C ARG A 58 19.65 -2.79 -24.40
N ASN A 59 19.19 -1.76 -23.70
CA ASN A 59 17.92 -1.76 -22.96
C ASN A 59 17.88 -2.78 -21.80
N TRP A 60 19.03 -3.14 -21.22
CA TRP A 60 19.07 -4.04 -20.05
C TRP A 60 18.35 -3.44 -18.85
N LEU A 61 18.36 -2.11 -18.74
CA LEU A 61 17.64 -1.40 -17.72
C LEU A 61 16.13 -1.52 -17.88
N ASP A 62 15.63 -1.60 -19.12
CA ASP A 62 14.20 -1.84 -19.39
C ASP A 62 13.80 -3.25 -18.93
N LEU A 63 14.59 -4.27 -19.26
CA LEU A 63 14.35 -5.62 -18.75
C LEU A 63 14.32 -5.65 -17.22
N LEU A 64 15.30 -5.01 -16.56
CA LEU A 64 15.34 -4.94 -15.11
C LEU A 64 14.10 -4.24 -14.53
N ALA A 65 13.70 -3.10 -15.11
CA ALA A 65 12.51 -2.37 -14.70
C ALA A 65 11.25 -3.24 -14.81
N ASN A 66 11.09 -3.99 -15.90
CA ASN A 66 9.95 -4.87 -16.12
C ASN A 66 9.95 -6.09 -15.19
N LEU A 67 11.11 -6.69 -14.91
CA LEU A 67 11.24 -7.76 -13.90
C LEU A 67 10.83 -7.27 -12.50
N LEU A 68 11.24 -6.05 -12.13
CA LEU A 68 10.84 -5.42 -10.86
C LEU A 68 9.34 -5.14 -10.82
N LEU A 69 8.75 -4.68 -11.92
CA LEU A 69 7.32 -4.41 -12.02
C LEU A 69 6.49 -5.68 -11.78
N VAL A 70 6.79 -6.75 -12.52
CA VAL A 70 6.10 -8.04 -12.42
C VAL A 70 6.22 -8.63 -11.01
N THR A 71 7.41 -8.54 -10.42
CA THR A 71 7.67 -8.98 -9.05
C THR A 71 6.88 -8.15 -8.03
N GLY A 72 6.88 -6.82 -8.19
CA GLY A 72 6.14 -5.91 -7.32
C GLY A 72 4.62 -6.15 -7.37
N VAL A 73 4.06 -6.30 -8.57
CA VAL A 73 2.64 -6.64 -8.79
C VAL A 73 2.27 -7.94 -8.09
N TYR A 74 3.10 -8.98 -8.23
CA TYR A 74 2.90 -10.25 -7.54
C TYR A 74 2.84 -10.10 -6.02
N PHE A 75 3.79 -9.39 -5.41
CA PHE A 75 3.81 -9.21 -3.95
C PHE A 75 2.66 -8.34 -3.44
N LEU A 76 2.26 -7.31 -4.20
CA LEU A 76 1.08 -6.50 -3.88
C LEU A 76 -0.18 -7.36 -3.86
N SER A 77 -0.43 -8.10 -4.95
CA SER A 77 -1.58 -9.01 -5.07
C SER A 77 -1.58 -10.06 -3.97
N ARG A 78 -0.44 -10.74 -3.74
CA ARG A 78 -0.30 -11.71 -2.67
C ARG A 78 -0.66 -11.13 -1.31
N THR A 79 -0.29 -9.88 -1.05
CA THR A 79 -0.61 -9.25 0.24
C THR A 79 -2.10 -9.01 0.38
N VAL A 80 -2.78 -8.54 -0.67
CA VAL A 80 -4.24 -8.39 -0.68
C VAL A 80 -4.93 -9.75 -0.50
N LEU A 81 -4.52 -10.76 -1.26
CA LEU A 81 -5.09 -12.11 -1.19
C LEU A 81 -4.88 -12.75 0.18
N ARG A 82 -3.71 -12.59 0.80
CA ARG A 82 -3.45 -13.06 2.16
C ARG A 82 -4.28 -12.31 3.20
N ALA A 83 -4.48 -11.00 3.03
CA ALA A 83 -5.32 -10.20 3.92
C ALA A 83 -6.80 -10.58 3.84
N VAL A 84 -7.26 -11.06 2.68
CA VAL A 84 -8.65 -11.49 2.44
C VAL A 84 -8.88 -12.95 2.84
N ASN A 85 -7.98 -13.86 2.47
CA ASN A 85 -8.16 -15.31 2.64
C ASN A 85 -7.57 -15.89 3.94
N GLY A 86 -6.84 -15.07 4.72
CA GLY A 86 -6.26 -15.51 5.98
C GLY A 86 -4.99 -16.38 5.84
N PRO A 87 -4.57 -17.05 6.93
CA PRO A 87 -3.27 -17.74 7.01
C PRO A 87 -3.17 -19.01 6.14
N THR A 88 -4.29 -19.64 5.77
CA THR A 88 -4.34 -20.88 4.99
C THR A 88 -4.13 -20.67 3.48
N TYR A 89 -3.97 -19.42 3.03
CA TYR A 89 -3.78 -19.12 1.61
C TYR A 89 -2.46 -19.65 1.06
N SER A 90 -2.55 -20.67 0.18
CA SER A 90 -1.40 -21.17 -0.57
C SER A 90 -1.05 -20.24 -1.73
N SER A 91 0.17 -19.69 -1.70
CA SER A 91 0.70 -18.82 -2.76
C SER A 91 1.51 -19.59 -3.81
N VAL A 92 1.57 -20.92 -3.72
CA VAL A 92 2.36 -21.77 -4.62
C VAL A 92 2.03 -21.58 -6.11
N PRO A 93 0.76 -21.63 -6.57
CA PRO A 93 0.48 -21.48 -8.00
C PRO A 93 0.89 -20.10 -8.52
N LEU A 94 0.68 -19.05 -7.71
CA LEU A 94 1.04 -17.68 -8.07
C LEU A 94 2.57 -17.49 -8.13
N ARG A 95 3.34 -18.19 -7.29
CA ARG A 95 4.82 -18.20 -7.34
C ARG A 95 5.35 -18.91 -8.58
N ILE A 96 4.76 -20.04 -8.93
CA ILE A 96 5.14 -20.79 -10.13
C ILE A 96 4.85 -19.93 -11.36
N GLY A 97 3.68 -19.30 -11.41
CA GLY A 97 3.32 -18.33 -12.45
C GLY A 97 4.32 -17.18 -12.56
N LEU A 98 4.70 -16.58 -11.43
CA LEU A 98 5.75 -15.54 -11.40
C LEU A 98 7.07 -16.05 -12.01
N ALA A 99 7.58 -17.18 -11.52
CA ALA A 99 8.86 -17.72 -11.99
C ALA A 99 8.83 -18.04 -13.50
N ALA A 100 7.73 -18.62 -13.98
CA ALA A 100 7.54 -18.92 -15.40
C ALA A 100 7.52 -17.64 -16.25
N VAL A 101 6.83 -16.60 -15.80
CA VAL A 101 6.74 -15.32 -16.53
C VAL A 101 8.08 -14.59 -16.52
N LEU A 102 8.77 -14.52 -15.38
CA LEU A 102 10.11 -13.92 -15.32
C LEU A 102 11.07 -14.63 -16.27
N ALA A 103 11.07 -15.97 -16.29
CA ALA A 103 11.88 -16.74 -17.23
C ALA A 103 11.50 -16.47 -18.69
N ALA A 104 10.20 -16.49 -19.00
CA ALA A 104 9.71 -16.27 -20.36
C ALA A 104 10.08 -14.88 -20.89
N ILE A 105 9.88 -13.81 -20.11
CA ILE A 105 10.21 -12.46 -20.56
C ILE A 105 11.72 -12.27 -20.68
N THR A 106 12.54 -12.86 -19.79
CA THR A 106 14.01 -12.81 -19.94
C THR A 106 14.48 -13.53 -21.20
N VAL A 107 13.93 -14.71 -21.49
CA VAL A 107 14.28 -15.47 -22.70
C VAL A 107 13.86 -14.70 -23.95
N LEU A 108 12.63 -14.21 -24.01
CA LEU A 108 12.12 -13.44 -25.15
C LEU A 108 12.94 -12.17 -25.38
N PHE A 109 13.32 -11.46 -24.32
CA PHE A 109 14.12 -10.25 -24.41
C PHE A 109 15.47 -10.47 -25.07
N VAL A 110 16.14 -11.59 -24.79
CA VAL A 110 17.44 -11.92 -25.42
C VAL A 110 17.33 -12.10 -26.94
N PHE A 111 16.15 -12.48 -27.44
CA PHE A 111 15.88 -12.62 -28.87
C PHE A 111 15.45 -11.30 -29.54
N ILE A 112 15.31 -10.20 -28.81
CA ILE A 112 14.97 -8.89 -29.40
C ILE A 112 16.23 -8.26 -29.98
N GLU A 113 16.16 -7.86 -31.24
CA GLU A 113 17.22 -7.12 -31.92
C GLU A 113 17.09 -5.63 -31.58
N ALA A 114 17.65 -5.21 -30.45
CA ALA A 114 17.69 -3.83 -29.99
C ALA A 114 19.13 -3.29 -29.95
N PRO A 115 19.63 -2.69 -31.05
CA PRO A 115 21.02 -2.24 -31.16
C PRO A 115 21.34 -0.94 -30.41
N SER A 116 20.31 -0.21 -29.96
CA SER A 116 20.47 1.05 -29.22
C SER A 116 19.43 1.17 -28.10
N SER A 117 19.74 1.97 -27.08
CA SER A 117 18.78 2.33 -26.04
C SER A 117 17.65 3.17 -26.63
N SER A 118 16.41 2.81 -26.32
CA SER A 118 15.22 3.56 -26.70
C SER A 118 14.36 3.86 -25.47
N THR A 119 13.88 5.09 -25.36
CA THR A 119 12.88 5.50 -24.36
C THR A 119 11.48 5.05 -24.74
N THR A 120 11.26 4.69 -26.01
CA THR A 120 10.01 4.18 -26.56
C THR A 120 10.20 2.75 -27.06
N PHE A 121 10.76 1.88 -26.22
CA PHE A 121 11.18 0.52 -26.60
C PHE A 121 10.13 -0.26 -27.40
N MET A 122 8.86 -0.25 -26.98
CA MET A 122 7.78 -0.93 -27.70
C MET A 122 7.33 -0.23 -28.99
N ALA A 123 7.53 1.08 -29.13
CA ALA A 123 7.26 1.77 -30.40
C ALA A 123 8.36 1.46 -31.43
N ASP A 124 9.62 1.38 -30.98
CA ASP A 124 10.78 1.24 -31.86
C ASP A 124 11.05 -0.22 -32.24
N TYR A 125 10.85 -1.15 -31.30
CA TYR A 125 11.15 -2.58 -31.47
C TYR A 125 9.92 -3.49 -31.41
N GLY A 126 8.73 -2.96 -31.09
CA GLY A 126 7.51 -3.77 -30.92
C GLY A 126 6.99 -4.44 -32.18
N ALA A 127 7.44 -4.02 -33.36
CA ALA A 127 7.14 -4.71 -34.63
C ALA A 127 7.78 -6.12 -34.70
N GLN A 128 8.81 -6.39 -33.89
CA GLN A 128 9.45 -7.69 -33.83
C GLN A 128 8.59 -8.68 -33.02
N LEU A 129 8.41 -9.89 -33.54
CA LEU A 129 7.63 -10.94 -32.86
C LEU A 129 8.13 -11.23 -31.42
N PRO A 130 9.45 -11.32 -31.14
CA PRO A 130 9.92 -11.50 -29.77
C PRO A 130 9.53 -10.35 -28.83
N ALA A 131 9.52 -9.10 -29.30
CA ALA A 131 9.14 -7.93 -28.51
C ALA A 131 7.63 -7.91 -28.21
N ALA A 132 6.80 -8.21 -29.21
CA ALA A 132 5.37 -8.35 -29.02
C ALA A 132 5.04 -9.49 -28.03
N LEU A 133 5.65 -10.67 -28.19
CA LEU A 133 5.44 -11.79 -27.25
C LEU A 133 5.93 -11.46 -25.84
N TYR A 134 7.04 -10.75 -25.72
CA TYR A 134 7.57 -10.28 -24.44
C TYR A 134 6.52 -9.44 -23.69
N SER A 135 5.98 -8.42 -24.35
CA SER A 135 4.94 -7.55 -23.79
C SER A 135 3.64 -8.32 -23.49
N ILE A 136 3.19 -9.17 -24.43
CA ILE A 136 1.98 -9.97 -24.27
C ILE A 136 2.06 -10.87 -23.03
N VAL A 137 3.15 -11.61 -22.85
CA VAL A 137 3.34 -12.49 -21.70
C VAL A 137 3.34 -11.68 -20.39
N GLN A 138 4.06 -10.55 -20.38
CA GLN A 138 4.14 -9.67 -19.22
C GLN A 138 2.77 -9.12 -18.82
N PHE A 139 2.05 -8.45 -19.74
CA PHE A 139 0.81 -7.77 -19.42
C PHE A 139 -0.38 -8.72 -19.28
N SER A 140 -0.34 -9.90 -19.90
CA SER A 140 -1.31 -10.97 -19.62
C SER A 140 -1.20 -11.45 -18.19
N TYR A 141 0.03 -11.66 -17.68
CA TYR A 141 0.24 -12.03 -16.29
C TYR A 141 -0.21 -10.93 -15.33
N VAL A 142 0.18 -9.68 -15.58
CA VAL A 142 -0.25 -8.53 -14.78
C VAL A 142 -1.79 -8.44 -14.75
N GLY A 143 -2.44 -8.55 -15.90
CA GLY A 143 -3.90 -8.55 -16.01
C GLY A 143 -4.56 -9.67 -15.21
N LEU A 144 -4.05 -10.90 -15.29
CA LEU A 144 -4.56 -12.05 -14.54
C LEU A 144 -4.39 -11.87 -13.03
N VAL A 145 -3.21 -11.44 -12.58
CA VAL A 145 -2.93 -11.16 -11.16
C VAL A 145 -3.84 -10.04 -10.65
N MET A 146 -4.07 -8.99 -11.44
CA MET A 146 -5.00 -7.91 -11.08
C MET A 146 -6.45 -8.38 -11.06
N MET A 147 -6.86 -9.26 -11.98
CA MET A 147 -8.20 -9.85 -12.00
C MET A 147 -8.46 -10.69 -10.74
N THR A 148 -7.55 -11.57 -10.36
CA THR A 148 -7.68 -12.37 -9.13
C THR A 148 -7.78 -11.48 -7.88
N THR A 149 -6.99 -10.40 -7.85
CA THR A 149 -7.02 -9.40 -6.77
C THR A 149 -8.37 -8.66 -6.75
N ALA A 150 -8.88 -8.20 -7.88
CA ALA A 150 -10.16 -7.51 -8.00
C ALA A 150 -11.33 -8.37 -7.52
N VAL A 151 -11.37 -9.63 -7.96
CA VAL A 151 -12.41 -10.59 -7.54
C VAL A 151 -12.38 -10.81 -6.03
N ALA A 152 -11.19 -10.96 -5.44
CA ALA A 152 -11.05 -11.11 -3.99
C ALA A 152 -11.54 -9.86 -3.23
N CYS A 153 -11.18 -8.66 -3.71
CA CYS A 153 -11.63 -7.40 -3.14
C CYS A 153 -13.16 -7.26 -3.16
N ILE A 154 -13.81 -7.62 -4.27
CA ILE A 154 -15.27 -7.50 -4.42
C ILE A 154 -15.99 -8.49 -3.51
N ARG A 155 -15.55 -9.75 -3.48
CA ARG A 155 -16.18 -10.80 -2.65
C ARG A 155 -16.12 -10.46 -1.17
N TYR A 156 -15.02 -9.88 -0.69
CA TYR A 156 -14.83 -9.62 0.74
C TYR A 156 -15.32 -8.24 1.20
N ARG A 157 -15.76 -7.36 0.28
CA ARG A 157 -16.27 -6.01 0.59
C ARG A 157 -17.46 -6.03 1.55
N GLY A 158 -18.28 -7.07 1.51
CA GLY A 158 -19.47 -7.23 2.35
C GLY A 158 -19.18 -7.62 3.80
N SER A 159 -18.09 -8.36 4.04
CA SER A 159 -17.78 -8.95 5.35
C SER A 159 -17.02 -8.02 6.31
N MET A 160 -16.70 -6.80 5.87
CA MET A 160 -15.85 -5.88 6.65
C MET A 160 -16.67 -4.82 7.38
N THR A 161 -16.46 -4.72 8.69
CA THR A 161 -17.22 -3.83 9.58
C THR A 161 -16.64 -2.40 9.66
N THR A 162 -15.36 -2.20 9.30
CA THR A 162 -14.71 -0.89 9.42
C THR A 162 -14.79 -0.09 8.11
N PRO A 163 -15.37 1.13 8.10
CA PRO A 163 -15.65 1.88 6.87
C PRO A 163 -14.38 2.28 6.09
N GLY A 164 -13.29 2.63 6.77
CA GLY A 164 -12.04 3.01 6.11
C GLY A 164 -11.39 1.86 5.31
N PHE A 165 -11.50 0.62 5.81
CA PHE A 165 -10.99 -0.53 5.09
C PHE A 165 -11.86 -0.86 3.86
N ARG A 166 -13.19 -0.76 3.98
CA ARG A 166 -14.12 -0.97 2.86
C ARG A 166 -13.86 0.00 1.70
N ILE A 167 -13.62 1.27 2.01
CA ILE A 167 -13.29 2.30 1.01
C ILE A 167 -11.96 1.96 0.34
N GLY A 168 -10.92 1.64 1.13
CA GLY A 168 -9.61 1.24 0.58
C GLY A 168 -9.73 0.04 -0.37
N LEU A 169 -10.47 -1.00 0.02
CA LEU A 169 -10.67 -2.19 -0.80
C LEU A 169 -11.44 -1.89 -2.10
N ALA A 170 -12.43 -0.99 -2.05
CA ALA A 170 -13.17 -0.56 -3.24
C ALA A 170 -12.29 0.23 -4.21
N ILE A 171 -11.43 1.12 -3.69
CA ILE A 171 -10.47 1.88 -4.49
C ILE A 171 -9.42 0.95 -5.12
N ILE A 172 -8.90 -0.03 -4.36
CA ILE A 172 -8.00 -1.07 -4.89
C ILE A 172 -8.69 -1.85 -6.01
N ALA A 173 -9.94 -2.29 -5.82
CA ALA A 173 -10.68 -2.99 -6.86
C ALA A 173 -10.83 -2.15 -8.14
N ALA A 174 -11.16 -0.85 -8.00
CA ALA A 174 -11.25 0.07 -9.13
C ALA A 174 -9.88 0.23 -9.84
N GLY A 175 -8.78 0.34 -9.08
CA GLY A 175 -7.43 0.38 -9.63
C GLY A 175 -7.05 -0.92 -10.36
N CYS A 176 -7.44 -2.08 -9.82
CA CYS A 176 -7.24 -3.36 -10.50
C CYS A 176 -8.03 -3.44 -11.82
N PHE A 177 -9.29 -3.00 -11.86
CA PHE A 177 -10.06 -2.93 -13.11
C PHE A 177 -9.43 -2.00 -14.14
N SER A 178 -9.00 -0.81 -13.71
CA SER A 178 -8.27 0.13 -14.56
C SER A 178 -6.98 -0.50 -15.10
N THR A 179 -6.25 -1.25 -14.26
CA THR A 179 -5.01 -1.95 -14.67
C THR A 179 -5.30 -3.09 -15.67
N ILE A 180 -6.42 -3.80 -15.52
CA ILE A 180 -6.86 -4.80 -16.50
C ILE A 180 -7.19 -4.13 -17.84
N ALA A 181 -7.91 -3.00 -17.81
CA ALA A 181 -8.19 -2.22 -19.00
C ALA A 181 -6.89 -1.72 -19.66
N LEU A 182 -5.92 -1.27 -18.88
CA LEU A 182 -4.59 -0.90 -19.38
C LEU A 182 -3.91 -2.08 -20.06
N ALA A 183 -3.89 -3.25 -19.43
CA ALA A 183 -3.29 -4.44 -20.02
C ALA A 183 -3.97 -4.79 -21.36
N LEU A 184 -5.29 -4.68 -21.46
CA LEU A 184 -6.01 -4.89 -22.73
C LEU A 184 -5.64 -3.85 -23.81
N VAL A 185 -5.45 -2.58 -23.42
CA VAL A 185 -4.97 -1.54 -24.34
C VAL A 185 -3.58 -1.90 -24.87
N ILE A 186 -2.66 -2.32 -23.99
CA ILE A 186 -1.30 -2.70 -24.39
C ILE A 186 -1.31 -3.92 -25.31
N LEU A 187 -2.06 -4.97 -24.95
CA LEU A 187 -2.22 -6.15 -25.80
C LEU A 187 -2.80 -5.79 -27.18
N ALA A 188 -3.74 -4.86 -27.24
CA ALA A 188 -4.27 -4.36 -28.51
C ALA A 188 -3.20 -3.59 -29.30
N LEU A 189 -2.40 -2.76 -28.64
CA LEU A 189 -1.29 -2.03 -29.27
C LEU A 189 -0.21 -2.98 -29.82
N ASP A 190 0.11 -4.06 -29.11
CA ASP A 190 1.07 -5.07 -29.56
C ASP A 190 0.56 -5.75 -30.84
N LEU A 191 -0.71 -6.16 -30.86
CA LEU A 191 -1.34 -6.77 -32.04
C LEU A 191 -1.43 -5.79 -33.22
N LEU A 192 -1.77 -4.53 -32.96
CA LEU A 192 -1.86 -3.48 -33.99
C LEU A 192 -0.49 -3.14 -34.58
N HIS A 193 0.57 -3.11 -33.76
CA HIS A 193 1.95 -2.93 -34.21
C HIS A 193 2.38 -4.05 -35.15
N VAL A 194 2.11 -5.31 -34.79
CA VAL A 194 2.47 -6.48 -35.61
C VAL A 194 1.71 -6.49 -36.95
N VAL A 195 0.45 -6.04 -36.96
CA VAL A 195 -0.39 -5.99 -38.17
C VAL A 195 -0.16 -4.71 -39.00
N GLY A 196 0.49 -3.68 -38.44
CA GLY A 196 0.71 -2.39 -39.10
C GLY A 196 -0.57 -1.57 -39.32
N SER A 197 -1.51 -1.63 -38.36
CA SER A 197 -2.83 -1.00 -38.50
C SER A 197 -2.81 0.52 -38.20
N PRO A 198 -3.54 1.35 -38.96
CA PRO A 198 -3.62 2.80 -38.71
C PRO A 198 -4.42 3.17 -37.45
N LEU A 199 -5.09 2.20 -36.80
CA LEU A 199 -5.81 2.42 -35.53
C LEU A 199 -4.89 2.57 -34.31
N MET A 200 -3.57 2.43 -34.51
CA MET A 200 -2.57 2.48 -33.46
C MET A 200 -2.59 3.80 -32.68
N ASP A 201 -2.72 4.94 -33.36
CA ASP A 201 -2.76 6.26 -32.72
C ASP A 201 -4.01 6.44 -31.86
N ALA A 202 -5.16 5.96 -32.35
CA ALA A 202 -6.42 6.05 -31.65
C ALA A 202 -6.39 5.24 -30.34
N VAL A 203 -5.90 4.00 -30.39
CA VAL A 203 -5.75 3.15 -29.19
C VAL A 203 -4.63 3.68 -28.28
N GLY A 204 -3.53 4.18 -28.85
CA GLY A 204 -2.39 4.74 -28.13
C GLY A 204 -2.78 5.95 -27.26
N SER A 205 -3.75 6.75 -27.71
CA SER A 205 -4.27 7.87 -26.93
C SER A 205 -4.89 7.45 -25.58
N LEU A 206 -5.39 6.21 -25.46
CA LEU A 206 -5.99 5.68 -24.23
C LEU A 206 -4.93 5.22 -23.22
N TYR A 207 -3.72 4.91 -23.66
CA TYR A 207 -2.67 4.35 -22.80
C TYR A 207 -2.33 5.29 -21.62
N SER A 208 -1.92 6.52 -21.91
CA SER A 208 -1.48 7.49 -20.91
C SER A 208 -2.52 7.79 -19.82
N PRO A 209 -3.79 8.14 -20.14
CA PRO A 209 -4.79 8.42 -19.11
C PRO A 209 -5.14 7.18 -18.28
N VAL A 210 -5.27 6.01 -18.90
CA VAL A 210 -5.60 4.77 -18.19
C VAL A 210 -4.43 4.33 -17.31
N TYR A 211 -3.18 4.53 -17.74
CA TYR A 211 -2.00 4.28 -16.94
C TYR A 211 -1.95 5.13 -15.67
N VAL A 212 -2.08 6.45 -15.81
CA VAL A 212 -2.09 7.38 -14.67
C VAL A 212 -3.22 7.06 -13.70
N LEU A 213 -4.43 6.80 -14.23
CA LEU A 213 -5.59 6.42 -13.42
C LEU A 213 -5.34 5.13 -12.64
N SER A 214 -4.77 4.11 -13.28
CA SER A 214 -4.49 2.81 -12.66
C SER A 214 -3.52 2.96 -11.49
N VAL A 215 -2.39 3.65 -11.70
CA VAL A 215 -1.40 3.85 -10.64
C VAL A 215 -1.96 4.73 -9.51
N ALA A 216 -2.65 5.83 -9.84
CA ALA A 216 -3.23 6.71 -8.83
C ALA A 216 -4.23 5.96 -7.94
N LEU A 217 -5.15 5.18 -8.53
CA LEU A 217 -6.12 4.39 -7.77
C LEU A 217 -5.44 3.35 -6.89
N LEU A 218 -4.46 2.60 -7.40
CA LEU A 218 -3.72 1.62 -6.61
C LEU A 218 -2.96 2.29 -5.46
N CYS A 219 -2.26 3.40 -5.72
CA CYS A 219 -1.53 4.16 -4.70
C CYS A 219 -2.47 4.64 -3.58
N ILE A 220 -3.59 5.27 -3.93
CA ILE A 220 -4.60 5.74 -2.95
C ILE A 220 -5.18 4.56 -2.17
N GLY A 221 -5.51 3.47 -2.86
CA GLY A 221 -6.06 2.26 -2.26
C GLY A 221 -5.12 1.65 -1.22
N PHE A 222 -3.85 1.43 -1.57
CA PHE A 222 -2.84 0.91 -0.65
C PHE A 222 -2.46 1.89 0.47
N ALA A 223 -2.52 3.21 0.23
CA ALA A 223 -2.28 4.23 1.24
C ALA A 223 -3.42 4.34 2.28
N THR A 224 -4.65 3.94 1.93
CA THR A 224 -5.82 4.13 2.79
C THR A 224 -5.71 3.40 4.15
N ALA A 225 -5.27 2.13 4.13
CA ALA A 225 -5.09 1.34 5.35
C ALA A 225 -3.99 1.88 6.31
N PRO A 226 -2.76 2.17 5.87
CA PRO A 226 -1.73 2.75 6.73
C PRO A 226 -2.10 4.15 7.21
N LEU A 227 -2.68 4.99 6.36
CA LEU A 227 -3.07 6.35 6.71
C LEU A 227 -4.17 6.38 7.77
N SER A 228 -5.20 5.55 7.63
CA SER A 228 -6.26 5.44 8.64
C SER A 228 -5.73 4.98 9.99
N ARG A 229 -4.77 4.04 10.01
CA ARG A 229 -4.08 3.60 11.23
C ARG A 229 -3.24 4.74 11.84
N PHE A 230 -2.54 5.50 11.02
CA PHE A 230 -1.72 6.63 11.45
C PHE A 230 -2.55 7.74 12.07
N VAL A 231 -3.62 8.17 11.40
CA VAL A 231 -4.56 9.18 11.90
C VAL A 231 -5.17 8.72 13.21
N ARG A 232 -5.62 7.46 13.31
CA ARG A 232 -6.16 6.91 14.55
C ARG A 232 -5.13 6.94 15.68
N ARG A 233 -3.85 6.63 15.41
CA ARG A 233 -2.77 6.73 16.40
C ARG A 233 -2.54 8.17 16.87
N ILE A 234 -2.48 9.14 15.96
CA ILE A 234 -2.30 10.56 16.33
C ILE A 234 -3.47 11.03 17.19
N VAL A 235 -4.69 10.74 16.76
CA VAL A 235 -5.90 11.13 17.49
C VAL A 235 -5.93 10.47 18.87
N THR A 236 -5.65 9.17 18.97
CA THR A 236 -5.58 8.47 20.26
C THR A 236 -4.49 9.04 21.16
N ARG A 237 -3.28 9.32 20.64
CA ARG A 237 -2.19 9.93 21.42
C ARG A 237 -2.56 11.31 21.93
N ARG A 238 -3.18 12.14 21.08
CA ARG A 238 -3.67 13.47 21.49
C ARG A 238 -4.75 13.35 22.56
N ARG A 239 -5.72 12.45 22.40
CA ARG A 239 -6.76 12.19 23.40
C ARG A 239 -6.17 11.75 24.73
N ILE A 240 -5.24 10.78 24.73
CA ILE A 240 -4.54 10.34 25.95
C ILE A 240 -3.80 11.51 26.60
N SER A 241 -3.08 12.33 25.83
CA SER A 241 -2.37 13.49 26.39
C SER A 241 -3.29 14.57 26.97
N VAL A 242 -4.48 14.79 26.38
CA VAL A 242 -5.50 15.69 26.94
C VAL A 242 -6.09 15.10 28.21
N SER A 243 -6.47 13.82 28.21
CA SER A 243 -7.01 13.13 29.40
C SER A 243 -6.00 13.10 30.54
N LEU A 244 -4.70 12.89 30.26
CA LEU A 244 -3.64 12.96 31.27
C LEU A 244 -3.57 14.33 31.95
N LYS A 245 -3.66 15.43 31.18
CA LYS A 245 -3.62 16.79 31.72
C LYS A 245 -4.86 17.11 32.56
N LEU A 246 -6.04 16.73 32.06
CA LEU A 246 -7.30 16.99 32.75
C LEU A 246 -7.41 16.18 34.05
N LEU A 247 -7.18 14.86 34.00
CA LEU A 247 -7.23 14.00 35.19
C LEU A 247 -6.14 14.35 36.20
N GLY A 248 -4.94 14.71 35.73
CA GLY A 248 -3.88 15.19 36.62
C GLY A 248 -4.28 16.45 37.38
N ALA A 249 -4.93 17.41 36.71
CA ALA A 249 -5.43 18.62 37.34
C ALA A 249 -6.54 18.33 38.37
N ILE A 250 -7.45 17.40 38.07
CA ILE A 250 -8.52 16.98 39.00
C ILE A 250 -7.91 16.32 40.24
N LEU A 251 -6.96 15.39 40.05
CA LEU A 251 -6.30 14.70 41.16
C LEU A 251 -5.58 15.69 42.08
N SER A 252 -4.84 16.66 41.51
CA SER A 252 -4.12 17.67 42.31
C SER A 252 -5.05 18.61 43.08
N ARG A 253 -6.23 18.94 42.53
CA ARG A 253 -7.22 19.73 43.28
C ARG A 253 -7.77 18.97 44.49
N ARG A 254 -7.94 17.65 44.36
CA ARG A 254 -8.61 16.82 45.37
C ARG A 254 -7.68 16.28 46.45
N THR A 255 -6.45 15.94 46.08
CA THR A 255 -5.47 15.35 47.00
C THR A 255 -4.39 16.35 47.44
N GLY A 256 -4.24 17.48 46.74
CA GLY A 256 -3.11 18.39 46.92
C GLY A 256 -1.78 17.86 46.37
N GLU A 257 -1.75 16.62 45.87
CA GLU A 257 -0.54 15.98 45.36
C GLU A 257 -0.41 16.16 43.84
N ALA A 258 0.81 16.48 43.39
CA ALA A 258 1.12 16.45 41.97
C ALA A 258 1.22 15.00 41.49
N PRO A 259 0.69 14.65 40.31
CA PRO A 259 0.82 13.29 39.78
C PRO A 259 2.29 12.92 39.66
N THR A 260 2.70 11.82 40.27
CA THR A 260 4.08 11.30 40.16
C THR A 260 4.30 10.80 38.73
N ALA A 261 4.83 11.68 37.88
CA ALA A 261 5.21 11.34 36.51
C ALA A 261 6.50 10.50 36.54
N LEU A 262 6.38 9.18 36.47
CA LEU A 262 7.51 8.33 36.13
C LEU A 262 7.87 8.56 34.66
N VAL A 263 9.00 9.23 34.44
CA VAL A 263 9.54 9.65 33.13
C VAL A 263 9.73 8.46 32.16
N LEU A 264 9.80 7.24 32.69
CA LEU A 264 10.03 6.00 31.94
C LEU A 264 8.74 5.22 31.56
N GLU A 265 7.56 5.62 32.04
CA GLU A 265 6.32 4.90 31.74
C GLU A 265 5.70 5.33 30.39
N SER A 266 5.10 4.36 29.69
CA SER A 266 4.29 4.68 28.51
C SER A 266 3.09 5.56 28.90
N ARG A 267 2.67 6.48 28.03
CA ARG A 267 1.51 7.38 28.29
C ARG A 267 0.21 6.64 28.61
N GLU A 268 0.05 5.41 28.11
CA GLU A 268 -1.09 4.54 28.42
C GLU A 268 -1.02 4.02 29.87
N ALA A 269 0.17 3.64 30.35
CA ALA A 269 0.40 3.23 31.73
C ALA A 269 0.19 4.41 32.71
N GLN A 270 0.68 5.60 32.34
CA GLN A 270 0.42 6.82 33.11
C GLN A 270 -1.08 7.12 33.21
N LEU A 271 -1.83 6.96 32.12
CA LEU A 271 -3.27 7.19 32.11
C LEU A 271 -4.01 6.16 32.98
N HIS A 272 -3.63 4.89 32.88
CA HIS A 272 -4.19 3.82 33.72
C HIS A 272 -3.97 4.11 35.21
N ARG A 273 -2.74 4.49 35.59
CA ARG A 273 -2.41 4.80 36.98
C ARG A 273 -3.18 6.02 37.49
N LEU A 274 -3.31 7.06 36.69
CA LEU A 274 -4.10 8.26 37.02
C LEU A 274 -5.58 7.95 37.25
N VAL A 275 -6.16 7.06 36.44
CA VAL A 275 -7.55 6.62 36.59
C VAL A 275 -7.72 5.84 37.90
N VAL A 276 -6.81 4.90 38.21
CA VAL A 276 -6.84 4.13 39.47
C VAL A 276 -6.69 5.06 40.68
N SER A 277 -5.68 5.94 40.68
CA SER A 277 -5.44 6.85 41.80
C SER A 277 -6.62 7.80 42.05
N LEU A 278 -7.29 8.26 40.98
CA LEU A 278 -8.48 9.10 41.13
C LEU A 278 -9.64 8.28 41.73
N ARG A 279 -9.81 7.02 41.32
CA ARG A 279 -10.85 6.14 41.88
C ARG A 279 -10.62 5.82 43.36
N ASP A 280 -9.36 5.61 43.74
CA ASP A 280 -8.95 5.39 45.12
C ASP A 280 -9.23 6.64 45.96
N ALA A 281 -8.87 7.82 45.46
CA ALA A 281 -9.18 9.09 46.12
C ALA A 281 -10.70 9.29 46.31
N ILE A 282 -11.51 9.00 45.28
CA ILE A 282 -12.98 9.08 45.35
C ILE A 282 -13.53 8.17 46.45
N THR A 283 -13.00 6.96 46.55
CA THR A 283 -13.41 5.98 47.55
C THR A 283 -12.99 6.39 48.97
N ALA A 284 -11.84 7.05 49.12
CA ALA A 284 -11.33 7.54 50.40
C ALA A 284 -12.08 8.77 50.94
N GLN A 285 -12.73 9.55 50.08
CA GLN A 285 -13.49 10.75 50.44
C GLN A 285 -14.91 10.69 49.84
N PRO A 286 -15.82 9.91 50.45
CA PRO A 286 -17.17 9.71 49.92
C PRO A 286 -18.06 10.97 50.04
N ASP A 287 -17.76 11.87 50.96
CA ASP A 287 -18.58 13.07 51.24
C ASP A 287 -18.35 14.22 50.25
N GLU A 288 -17.33 14.12 49.39
CA GLU A 288 -17.02 15.13 48.37
C GLU A 288 -17.28 14.56 46.96
N PRO A 289 -18.52 14.59 46.46
CA PRO A 289 -18.86 14.05 45.14
C PRO A 289 -18.15 14.81 44.02
N LEU A 290 -17.74 14.09 42.97
CA LEU A 290 -17.17 14.72 41.78
C LEU A 290 -18.17 15.66 41.11
N ALA A 291 -17.67 16.78 40.59
CA ALA A 291 -18.45 17.61 39.69
C ALA A 291 -18.90 16.78 38.47
N PRO A 292 -20.13 17.01 37.93
CA PRO A 292 -20.66 16.23 36.80
C PRO A 292 -19.75 16.22 35.57
N HIS A 293 -19.04 17.33 35.34
CA HIS A 293 -18.08 17.48 34.26
C HIS A 293 -16.86 16.54 34.43
N ASP A 294 -16.31 16.47 35.65
CA ASP A 294 -15.13 15.66 35.97
C ASP A 294 -15.46 14.17 35.95
N ALA A 295 -16.68 13.79 36.37
CA ALA A 295 -17.19 12.42 36.27
C ALA A 295 -17.29 11.97 34.80
N THR A 296 -17.72 12.87 33.90
CA THR A 296 -17.80 12.59 32.47
C THR A 296 -16.41 12.40 31.84
N GLU A 297 -15.41 13.16 32.29
CA GLU A 297 -14.03 13.03 31.81
C GLU A 297 -13.34 11.76 32.33
N LEU A 298 -13.62 11.35 33.57
CA LEU A 298 -13.17 10.06 34.10
C LEU A 298 -13.76 8.89 33.29
N GLU A 299 -15.07 8.90 33.03
CA GLU A 299 -15.72 7.85 32.24
C GLU A 299 -15.17 7.80 30.80
N ARG A 300 -14.88 8.96 30.19
CA ARG A 300 -14.21 9.03 28.87
C ARG A 300 -12.83 8.41 28.90
N ALA A 301 -12.04 8.66 29.93
CA ALA A 301 -10.70 8.09 30.09
C ALA A 301 -10.74 6.57 30.34
N GLU A 302 -11.66 6.09 31.17
CA GLU A 302 -11.91 4.66 31.38
C GLU A 302 -12.30 3.98 30.07
N ARG A 303 -13.22 4.56 29.29
CA ARG A 303 -13.60 4.04 27.95
C ARG A 303 -12.43 4.05 26.96
N LEU A 304 -11.46 4.96 27.10
CA LEU A 304 -10.26 4.98 26.26
C LEU A 304 -9.28 3.85 26.63
N LEU A 305 -9.19 3.47 27.91
CA LEU A 305 -8.39 2.34 28.39
C LEU A 305 -9.07 0.98 28.12
N LEU A 306 -10.40 0.92 28.26
CA LEU A 306 -11.22 -0.27 28.02
C LEU A 306 -11.42 -0.59 26.54
N ARG A 307 -11.20 0.38 25.62
CA ARG A 307 -11.19 0.12 24.18
C ARG A 307 -10.04 -0.84 23.89
N PRO A 308 -10.28 -2.14 23.68
CA PRO A 308 -9.28 -3.12 24.02
C PRO A 308 -8.10 -3.11 23.04
N LYS A 309 -6.99 -3.67 23.52
CA LYS A 309 -5.93 -4.39 22.77
C LYS A 309 -6.46 -5.36 21.68
N SER A 310 -7.78 -5.55 21.55
CA SER A 310 -8.46 -6.44 20.59
C SER A 310 -8.32 -6.02 19.13
N ALA A 311 -7.87 -4.81 18.83
CA ALA A 311 -7.50 -4.44 17.45
C ALA A 311 -6.11 -4.99 17.02
N ASN A 312 -5.35 -5.58 17.95
CA ASN A 312 -4.04 -6.21 17.71
C ASN A 312 -3.97 -7.69 18.15
N ALA A 313 -5.06 -8.27 18.66
CA ALA A 313 -5.16 -9.72 18.76
C ALA A 313 -5.53 -10.23 17.36
N LEU A 314 -4.53 -10.73 16.64
CA LEU A 314 -4.76 -11.70 15.58
C LEU A 314 -5.74 -12.76 16.12
N PRO A 315 -6.78 -13.16 15.38
CA PRO A 315 -7.49 -14.37 15.75
C PRO A 315 -6.49 -15.51 15.74
N SER A 316 -6.27 -16.11 16.90
CA SER A 316 -5.69 -17.44 17.01
C SER A 316 -6.76 -18.43 16.54
N ALA A 317 -6.75 -18.72 15.24
CA ALA A 317 -7.27 -19.93 14.60
C ALA A 317 -6.78 -19.95 13.14
#